data_AF-A0A4Y7ZMK7-F1
#
_entry.id   AF-A0A4Y7ZMK7-F1
#
_cell.length_a   1.000
_cell.length_b   1.000
_cell.length_c   1.000
_cell.angle_alpha   90.00
_cell.angle_beta   90.00
_cell.angle_gamma   90.00
#
_symmetry.space_group_name_H-M   'P 1'
#
loop_
_entity.id
_entity.type
_entity.pdbx_description
1 polymer ?
#
loop_
_entity_poly.entity_id
_entity_poly.type
_entity_poly.pdbx_seq_one_letter_code
_entity_poly.pdbx_strand_id
1 'polypeptide(L)'
;MKTMFNNAAQMKSAIKDLHNNKDSTKAQVVAISGIEGSGKRELTEKIAAALKLEGLNVAVIHTDDWEACKSIRFNIMNSPEEYYLNAYRFDEMFEQLVLPLKLFGSIKTSVDLADSESPRRVDYDFENIDIILIEGVYLIQEAYLDLYDYSCWVKSNFDKAFKKLSESVNVEESQEALVNLFEMLIKPAGQYHLYADDPIGNSRSIYLEAEPTTDE
;
A
#
# COMPACT_ATOMS: atom_id res chain seq x y z
N MET A 1 -20.11 12.58 -2.27
CA MET A 1 -18.89 13.36 -1.94
C MET A 1 -18.01 12.44 -1.10
N LYS A 2 -16.74 12.21 -1.50
CA LYS A 2 -15.83 11.32 -0.77
C LYS A 2 -15.34 12.00 0.51
N THR A 3 -15.12 11.23 1.56
CA THR A 3 -14.49 11.72 2.79
C THR A 3 -13.06 12.14 2.50
N MET A 4 -12.68 13.34 2.92
CA MET A 4 -11.33 13.88 2.79
C MET A 4 -10.66 13.93 4.16
N PHE A 5 -9.46 13.37 4.27
CA PHE A 5 -8.62 13.48 5.46
C PHE A 5 -7.41 14.34 5.17
N ASN A 6 -7.20 15.38 5.99
CA ASN A 6 -6.11 16.33 5.82
C ASN A 6 -4.95 16.09 6.80
N ASN A 7 -5.11 15.12 7.72
CA ASN A 7 -4.08 14.66 8.64
C ASN A 7 -4.32 13.22 9.09
N ALA A 8 -3.26 12.57 9.59
CA ALA A 8 -3.32 11.16 10.00
C ALA A 8 -4.29 10.91 11.16
N ALA A 9 -4.54 11.88 12.04
CA ALA A 9 -5.42 11.72 13.20
C ALA A 9 -6.90 11.56 12.78
N GLN A 10 -7.34 12.26 11.72
CA GLN A 10 -8.67 12.10 11.16
C GLN A 10 -8.87 10.70 10.57
N MET A 11 -7.91 10.24 9.75
CA MET A 11 -7.98 8.91 9.15
C MET A 11 -7.92 7.81 10.21
N LYS A 12 -7.04 7.94 11.20
CA LYS A 12 -6.98 7.05 12.36
C LYS A 12 -8.31 6.96 13.09
N SER A 13 -8.96 8.11 13.33
CA SER A 13 -10.26 8.14 14.03
C SER A 13 -11.34 7.43 13.21
N ALA A 14 -11.37 7.62 11.88
CA ALA A 14 -12.30 6.91 11.02
C ALA A 14 -12.08 5.39 11.02
N ILE A 15 -10.81 4.93 11.03
CA ILE A 15 -10.48 3.50 11.13
C ILE A 15 -10.89 2.94 12.50
N LYS A 16 -10.72 3.70 13.58
CA LYS A 16 -11.18 3.29 14.91
C LYS A 16 -12.71 3.22 15.00
N ASP A 17 -13.41 4.19 14.42
CA ASP A 17 -14.87 4.19 14.38
C ASP A 17 -15.40 3.01 13.56
N LEU A 18 -14.74 2.69 12.44
CA LEU A 18 -15.03 1.48 11.67
C LEU A 18 -14.90 0.23 12.56
N HIS A 19 -13.87 0.13 13.40
CA HIS A 19 -13.68 -0.98 14.33
C HIS A 19 -14.74 -1.03 15.43
N ASN A 20 -15.05 0.10 16.05
CA ASN A 20 -16.03 0.16 17.14
C ASN A 20 -17.46 -0.18 16.69
N ASN A 21 -17.79 0.06 15.42
CA ASN A 21 -19.13 -0.15 14.86
C ASN A 21 -19.24 -1.45 14.05
N LYS A 22 -18.32 -2.39 14.20
CA LYS A 22 -18.34 -3.65 13.47
C LYS A 22 -19.29 -4.66 14.13
N ASP A 23 -20.06 -5.38 13.31
CA ASP A 23 -20.94 -6.47 13.78
C ASP A 23 -20.21 -7.83 13.86
N SER A 24 -18.91 -7.85 13.58
CA SER A 24 -18.12 -9.08 13.41
C SER A 24 -16.89 -9.07 14.31
N THR A 25 -16.54 -10.23 14.86
CA THR A 25 -15.31 -10.39 15.65
C THR A 25 -14.05 -10.47 14.77
N LYS A 26 -14.20 -10.61 13.44
CA LYS A 26 -13.08 -10.67 12.49
C LYS A 26 -12.25 -9.40 12.52
N ALA A 27 -10.97 -9.52 12.16
CA ALA A 27 -10.12 -8.35 11.96
C ALA A 27 -10.65 -7.54 10.75
N GLN A 28 -10.45 -6.23 10.76
CA GLN A 28 -10.87 -5.38 9.64
C GLN A 28 -9.70 -5.11 8.70
N VAL A 29 -9.93 -5.28 7.41
CA VAL A 29 -8.93 -5.05 6.37
C VAL A 29 -9.10 -3.65 5.80
N VAL A 30 -8.05 -2.83 5.94
CA VAL A 30 -8.01 -1.46 5.44
C VAL A 30 -6.91 -1.34 4.37
N ALA A 31 -7.30 -1.02 3.15
CA ALA A 31 -6.35 -0.69 2.08
C ALA A 31 -5.93 0.79 2.16
N ILE A 32 -4.63 1.03 2.18
CA ILE A 32 -4.02 2.37 2.09
C ILE A 32 -3.17 2.39 0.82
N SER A 33 -3.77 2.89 -0.27
CA SER A 33 -3.18 2.87 -1.60
C SER A 33 -2.81 4.25 -2.08
N GLY A 34 -1.82 4.35 -2.95
CA GLY A 34 -1.46 5.59 -3.64
C GLY A 34 -0.49 5.30 -4.78
N ILE A 35 -0.07 6.34 -5.49
CA ILE A 35 1.04 6.19 -6.45
C ILE A 35 2.35 5.88 -5.73
N GLU A 36 3.34 5.36 -6.45
CA GLU A 36 4.68 5.15 -5.92
C GLU A 36 5.26 6.48 -5.41
N GLY A 37 5.95 6.49 -4.28
CA GLY A 37 6.43 7.73 -3.64
C GLY A 37 5.37 8.64 -3.01
N SER A 38 4.08 8.24 -2.93
CA SER A 38 3.01 9.08 -2.37
C SER A 38 3.07 9.33 -0.85
N GLY A 39 3.92 8.62 -0.10
CA GLY A 39 4.00 8.71 1.37
C GLY A 39 3.07 7.77 2.13
N LYS A 40 2.43 6.82 1.42
CA LYS A 40 1.54 5.78 1.98
C LYS A 40 2.15 4.99 3.16
N ARG A 41 3.42 4.58 3.08
CA ARG A 41 4.12 3.89 4.19
C ARG A 41 4.19 4.72 5.47
N GLU A 42 4.69 5.95 5.38
CA GLU A 42 4.84 6.84 6.53
C GLU A 42 3.49 7.12 7.21
N LEU A 43 2.44 7.38 6.41
CA LEU A 43 1.08 7.54 6.90
C LEU A 43 0.59 6.28 7.63
N THR A 44 0.80 5.10 7.02
CA THR A 44 0.35 3.81 7.57
C THR A 44 1.01 3.52 8.91
N GLU A 45 2.33 3.71 9.02
CA GLU A 45 3.07 3.51 10.28
C GLU A 45 2.58 4.46 11.38
N LYS A 46 2.35 5.73 11.03
CA LYS A 46 1.83 6.72 11.97
C LYS A 46 0.44 6.35 12.50
N ILE A 47 -0.45 5.88 11.62
CA ILE A 47 -1.78 5.41 11.99
C ILE A 47 -1.68 4.15 12.86
N ALA A 48 -0.87 3.17 12.46
CA ALA A 48 -0.69 1.92 13.19
C ALA A 48 -0.19 2.17 14.61
N ALA A 49 0.85 3.00 14.77
CA ALA A 49 1.38 3.38 16.07
C ALA A 49 0.31 4.06 16.96
N ALA A 50 -0.46 5.00 16.40
CA ALA A 50 -1.51 5.68 17.14
C ALA A 50 -2.67 4.74 17.57
N LEU A 51 -3.08 3.79 16.71
CA LEU A 51 -4.09 2.79 17.07
C LEU A 51 -3.58 1.83 18.16
N LYS A 52 -2.33 1.39 18.06
CA LYS A 52 -1.69 0.54 19.08
C LYS A 52 -1.61 1.23 20.45
N LEU A 53 -1.30 2.53 20.48
CA LEU A 53 -1.33 3.33 21.72
C LEU A 53 -2.73 3.41 22.35
N GLU A 54 -3.78 3.25 21.55
CA GLU A 54 -5.17 3.21 22.01
C GLU A 54 -5.66 1.79 22.33
N GLY A 55 -4.76 0.80 22.37
CA GLY A 55 -5.03 -0.56 22.81
C GLY A 55 -5.52 -1.52 21.73
N LEU A 56 -5.46 -1.13 20.45
CA LEU A 56 -5.83 -2.00 19.33
C LEU A 56 -4.63 -2.78 18.79
N ASN A 57 -4.81 -4.06 18.51
CA ASN A 57 -3.78 -4.88 17.88
C ASN A 57 -3.82 -4.67 16.35
N VAL A 58 -2.77 -4.07 15.80
CA VAL A 58 -2.71 -3.73 14.38
C VAL A 58 -1.59 -4.49 13.68
N ALA A 59 -1.96 -5.25 12.65
CA ALA A 59 -1.03 -5.80 11.67
C ALA A 59 -0.82 -4.80 10.54
N VAL A 60 0.43 -4.55 10.17
CA VAL A 60 0.80 -3.78 8.98
C VAL A 60 1.39 -4.75 7.98
N ILE A 61 0.85 -4.75 6.77
CA ILE A 61 1.30 -5.58 5.66
C ILE A 61 1.75 -4.63 4.55
N HIS A 62 3.04 -4.67 4.23
CA HIS A 62 3.60 -3.94 3.11
C HIS A 62 3.54 -4.81 1.86
N THR A 63 2.94 -4.32 0.79
CA THR A 63 2.90 -5.05 -0.49
C THR A 63 4.28 -5.31 -1.05
N ASP A 64 5.29 -4.54 -0.62
CA ASP A 64 6.67 -4.74 -1.00
C ASP A 64 7.14 -6.16 -0.71
N ASP A 65 6.64 -6.86 0.32
CA ASP A 65 6.95 -8.27 0.62
C ASP A 65 6.44 -9.25 -0.45
N TRP A 66 5.48 -8.78 -1.24
CA TRP A 66 4.72 -9.53 -2.24
C TRP A 66 5.00 -9.08 -3.67
N GLU A 67 6.05 -8.30 -3.89
CA GLU A 67 6.57 -8.05 -5.24
C GLU A 67 6.79 -9.37 -5.99
N ALA A 68 6.58 -9.37 -7.30
CA ALA A 68 7.08 -10.44 -8.14
C ALA A 68 8.60 -10.34 -8.28
N CYS A 69 9.25 -11.45 -8.64
CA CYS A 69 10.69 -11.49 -8.87
C CYS A 69 11.09 -10.49 -9.95
N LYS A 70 12.32 -9.95 -9.89
CA LYS A 70 12.79 -8.94 -10.84
C LYS A 70 12.70 -9.38 -12.30
N SER A 71 12.93 -10.66 -12.59
CA SER A 71 12.81 -11.21 -13.94
C SER A 71 11.39 -11.15 -14.51
N ILE A 72 10.38 -11.11 -13.65
CA ILE A 72 8.97 -10.93 -14.03
C ILE A 72 8.67 -9.45 -14.18
N ARG A 73 9.05 -8.63 -13.19
CA ARG A 73 8.74 -7.19 -13.17
C ARG A 73 9.46 -6.43 -14.28
N PHE A 74 10.77 -6.64 -14.40
CA PHE A 74 11.66 -5.88 -15.29
C PHE A 74 12.03 -6.64 -16.57
N ASN A 75 11.13 -7.47 -17.09
CA ASN A 75 11.34 -8.08 -18.38
C ASN A 75 11.39 -6.98 -19.46
N ILE A 76 12.45 -6.99 -20.27
CA ILE A 76 12.71 -5.99 -21.33
C ILE A 76 11.60 -5.88 -22.39
N MET A 77 10.72 -6.89 -22.47
CA MET A 77 9.57 -6.90 -23.36
C MET A 77 8.31 -6.28 -22.73
N ASN A 78 8.29 -6.04 -21.42
CA ASN A 78 7.09 -5.58 -20.73
C ASN A 78 6.76 -4.13 -21.09
N SER A 79 5.55 -3.93 -21.56
CA SER A 79 4.88 -2.63 -21.51
C SER A 79 4.62 -2.20 -20.06
N PRO A 80 4.36 -0.91 -19.79
CA PRO A 80 3.94 -0.46 -18.47
C PRO A 80 2.65 -1.13 -17.95
N GLU A 81 1.76 -1.54 -18.86
CA GLU A 81 0.59 -2.34 -18.54
C GLU A 81 0.98 -3.74 -18.05
N GLU A 82 1.87 -4.44 -18.77
CA GLU A 82 2.37 -5.75 -18.33
C GLU A 82 3.14 -5.64 -17.02
N TYR A 83 3.90 -4.55 -16.80
CA TYR A 83 4.51 -4.28 -15.50
C TYR A 83 3.45 -4.17 -14.40
N TYR A 84 2.42 -3.35 -14.61
CA TYR A 84 1.33 -3.17 -13.64
C TYR A 84 0.68 -4.51 -13.26
N LEU A 85 0.32 -5.32 -14.26
CA LEU A 85 -0.37 -6.60 -14.07
C LEU A 85 0.49 -7.65 -13.34
N ASN A 86 1.82 -7.55 -13.46
CA ASN A 86 2.75 -8.57 -12.94
C ASN A 86 3.63 -8.06 -11.79
N ALA A 87 3.47 -6.81 -11.34
CA ALA A 87 4.35 -6.21 -10.34
C ALA A 87 4.26 -6.90 -8.97
N TYR A 88 3.08 -7.42 -8.61
CA TYR A 88 2.80 -7.97 -7.29
C TYR A 88 2.02 -9.28 -7.37
N ARG A 89 2.26 -10.15 -6.39
CA ARG A 89 1.59 -11.42 -6.16
C ARG A 89 0.42 -11.22 -5.19
N PHE A 90 -0.54 -10.35 -5.54
CA PHE A 90 -1.64 -10.00 -4.65
C PHE A 90 -2.57 -11.17 -4.34
N ASP A 91 -2.86 -12.05 -5.31
CA ASP A 91 -3.63 -13.26 -5.07
C ASP A 91 -2.98 -14.11 -3.95
N GLU A 92 -1.66 -14.35 -4.03
CA GLU A 92 -0.93 -15.06 -2.99
C GLU A 92 -0.98 -14.32 -1.65
N MET A 93 -0.84 -12.99 -1.64
CA MET A 93 -0.94 -12.16 -0.43
C MET A 93 -2.28 -12.34 0.27
N PHE A 94 -3.37 -12.29 -0.50
CA PHE A 94 -4.71 -12.44 0.05
C PHE A 94 -4.98 -13.85 0.55
N GLU A 95 -4.66 -14.86 -0.26
CA GLU A 95 -4.94 -16.26 0.06
C GLU A 95 -4.10 -16.77 1.24
N GLN A 96 -2.81 -16.42 1.27
CA GLN A 96 -1.86 -17.01 2.23
C GLN A 96 -1.72 -16.20 3.52
N LEU A 97 -2.03 -14.89 3.51
CA LEU A 97 -1.83 -14.01 4.66
C LEU A 97 -3.08 -13.25 5.07
N VAL A 98 -3.63 -12.38 4.21
CA VAL A 98 -4.65 -11.41 4.61
C VAL A 98 -5.96 -12.09 4.99
N LEU A 99 -6.50 -13.00 4.16
CA LEU A 99 -7.79 -13.64 4.42
C LEU A 99 -7.75 -14.60 5.62
N PRO A 100 -6.72 -15.44 5.80
CA PRO A 100 -6.59 -16.22 7.04
C PRO A 100 -6.45 -15.32 8.26
N LEU A 101 -5.63 -14.26 8.20
CA LEU A 101 -5.48 -13.32 9.32
C LEU A 101 -6.78 -12.59 9.64
N LYS A 102 -7.54 -12.17 8.62
CA LYS A 102 -8.88 -11.56 8.77
C LYS A 102 -9.81 -12.49 9.52
N LEU A 103 -9.83 -13.76 9.14
CA LEU A 103 -10.76 -14.77 9.66
C LEU A 103 -10.43 -15.19 11.09
N PHE A 104 -9.15 -15.44 11.39
CA PHE A 104 -8.72 -16.04 12.65
C PHE A 104 -8.16 -15.03 13.65
N GLY A 105 -7.81 -13.82 13.22
CA GLY A 105 -7.13 -12.82 14.04
C GLY A 105 -5.67 -13.15 14.33
N SER A 106 -5.19 -14.34 13.96
CA SER A 106 -3.82 -14.79 14.18
C SER A 106 -3.34 -15.62 13.00
N ILE A 107 -2.05 -15.53 12.69
CA ILE A 107 -1.39 -16.37 11.69
C ILE A 107 0.11 -16.42 11.97
N LYS A 108 0.70 -17.59 11.78
CA LYS A 108 2.15 -17.78 11.72
C LYS A 108 2.50 -18.43 10.40
N THR A 109 3.14 -17.68 9.52
CA THR A 109 3.49 -18.13 8.17
C THR A 109 4.78 -17.48 7.70
N SER A 110 5.35 -18.00 6.62
CA SER A 110 6.51 -17.42 5.96
C SER A 110 6.26 -17.38 4.47
N VAL A 111 6.74 -16.33 3.83
CA VAL A 111 6.63 -16.16 2.38
C VAL A 111 8.00 -15.94 1.80
N ASP A 112 8.28 -16.64 0.71
CA ASP A 112 9.53 -16.49 -0.01
C ASP A 112 9.31 -15.56 -1.22
N LEU A 113 10.22 -14.61 -1.40
CA LEU A 113 10.44 -13.96 -2.69
C LEU A 113 11.54 -14.76 -3.40
N ALA A 114 11.13 -15.52 -4.41
CA ALA A 114 12.02 -16.34 -5.21
C ALA A 114 12.79 -15.52 -6.26
N ASP A 115 13.48 -14.47 -5.84
CA ASP A 115 14.34 -13.68 -6.73
C ASP A 115 15.73 -14.34 -6.84
N SER A 116 16.21 -14.56 -8.05
CA SER A 116 17.49 -15.26 -8.27
C SER A 116 18.70 -14.48 -7.79
N GLU A 117 18.61 -13.14 -7.76
CA GLU A 117 19.71 -12.27 -7.35
C GLU A 117 19.60 -11.88 -5.87
N SER A 118 18.38 -11.78 -5.35
CA SER A 118 18.13 -11.37 -3.97
C SER A 118 16.95 -12.13 -3.36
N PRO A 119 17.11 -13.45 -3.13
CA PRO A 119 16.07 -14.22 -2.48
C PRO A 119 15.89 -13.69 -1.05
N ARG A 120 14.65 -13.48 -0.65
CA ARG A 120 14.32 -13.11 0.74
C ARG A 120 13.16 -13.96 1.23
N ARG A 121 13.14 -14.16 2.54
CA ARG A 121 12.04 -14.77 3.27
C ARG A 121 11.51 -13.74 4.25
N VAL A 122 10.20 -13.59 4.29
CA VAL A 122 9.50 -12.73 5.25
C VAL A 122 8.66 -13.62 6.14
N ASP A 123 8.93 -13.56 7.44
CA ASP A 123 8.19 -14.31 8.44
C ASP A 123 7.11 -13.39 9.06
N TYR A 124 5.87 -13.88 9.09
CA TYR A 124 4.74 -13.23 9.74
C TYR A 124 4.33 -14.04 10.97
N ASP A 125 4.21 -13.37 12.11
CA ASP A 125 3.75 -13.95 13.36
C ASP A 125 2.81 -12.93 14.03
N PHE A 126 1.53 -13.01 13.66
CA PHE A 126 0.49 -12.11 14.15
C PHE A 126 -0.44 -12.85 15.10
N GLU A 127 -0.80 -12.19 16.20
CA GLU A 127 -1.72 -12.71 17.20
C GLU A 127 -2.75 -11.66 17.61
N ASN A 128 -4.00 -12.08 17.77
CA ASN A 128 -5.10 -11.29 18.31
C ASN A 128 -5.33 -9.94 17.59
N ILE A 129 -5.15 -9.91 16.26
CA ILE A 129 -5.25 -8.71 15.44
C ILE A 129 -6.69 -8.23 15.31
N ASP A 130 -6.87 -6.94 15.56
CA ASP A 130 -8.12 -6.20 15.40
C ASP A 130 -8.28 -5.60 14.01
N ILE A 131 -7.17 -5.10 13.47
CA ILE A 131 -7.11 -4.31 12.23
C ILE A 131 -5.87 -4.71 11.43
N ILE A 132 -6.07 -4.95 10.15
CA ILE A 132 -5.03 -5.23 9.16
C ILE A 132 -4.94 -4.02 8.25
N LEU A 133 -3.81 -3.31 8.29
CA LEU A 133 -3.50 -2.23 7.35
C LEU A 133 -2.65 -2.80 6.22
N ILE A 134 -3.14 -2.73 4.98
CA ILE A 134 -2.40 -3.12 3.79
C ILE A 134 -1.96 -1.85 3.08
N GLU A 135 -0.66 -1.68 2.92
CA GLU A 135 -0.05 -0.50 2.31
C GLU A 135 0.68 -0.88 1.04
N GLY A 136 0.35 -0.19 -0.07
CA GLY A 136 0.91 -0.53 -1.37
C GLY A 136 0.45 0.35 -2.51
N VAL A 137 1.08 0.17 -3.68
CA VAL A 137 0.50 0.63 -4.95
C VAL A 137 -0.49 -0.41 -5.47
N TYR A 138 -1.33 -0.02 -6.42
CA TYR A 138 -2.15 -0.96 -7.19
C TYR A 138 -3.15 -1.79 -6.37
N LEU A 139 -3.44 -1.45 -5.12
CA LEU A 139 -4.34 -2.24 -4.27
C LEU A 139 -5.81 -2.12 -4.70
N ILE A 140 -6.21 -0.98 -5.25
CA ILE A 140 -7.62 -0.67 -5.56
C ILE A 140 -7.94 -1.16 -6.98
N GLN A 141 -7.90 -2.46 -7.20
CA GLN A 141 -8.33 -3.13 -8.44
C GLN A 141 -9.67 -3.81 -8.21
N GLU A 142 -10.50 -3.93 -9.24
CA GLU A 142 -11.84 -4.54 -9.16
C GLU A 142 -11.83 -5.90 -8.43
N ALA A 143 -10.82 -6.73 -8.70
CA ALA A 143 -10.67 -8.07 -8.11
C ALA A 143 -10.56 -8.10 -6.57
N TYR A 144 -10.11 -7.01 -5.93
CA TYR A 144 -9.83 -6.99 -4.50
C TYR A 144 -10.76 -6.07 -3.69
N LEU A 145 -11.62 -5.27 -4.35
CA LEU A 145 -12.44 -4.25 -3.67
C LEU A 145 -13.31 -4.84 -2.56
N ASP A 146 -13.94 -5.98 -2.83
CA ASP A 146 -14.84 -6.66 -1.89
C ASP A 146 -14.11 -7.34 -0.72
N LEU A 147 -12.78 -7.43 -0.77
CA LEU A 147 -11.97 -8.00 0.32
C LEU A 147 -11.69 -6.96 1.43
N TYR A 148 -11.80 -5.67 1.10
CA TYR A 148 -11.56 -4.57 2.02
C TYR A 148 -12.81 -4.15 2.78
N ASP A 149 -12.67 -3.94 4.10
CA ASP A 149 -13.72 -3.30 4.90
C ASP A 149 -13.66 -1.77 4.75
N TYR A 150 -12.49 -1.24 4.36
CA TYR A 150 -12.28 0.18 4.05
C TYR A 150 -11.11 0.38 3.10
N SER A 151 -11.15 1.45 2.29
CA SER A 151 -10.09 1.83 1.38
C SER A 151 -9.85 3.33 1.40
N CYS A 152 -8.59 3.74 1.38
CA CYS A 152 -8.16 5.12 1.33
C CYS A 152 -7.13 5.33 0.22
N TRP A 153 -7.35 6.35 -0.60
CA TRP A 153 -6.38 6.80 -1.59
C TRP A 153 -5.52 7.94 -1.03
N VAL A 154 -4.20 7.75 -0.97
CA VAL A 154 -3.21 8.76 -0.62
C VAL A 154 -2.92 9.60 -1.86
N LYS A 155 -3.49 10.81 -1.87
CA LYS A 155 -3.38 11.74 -2.99
C LYS A 155 -1.98 12.36 -3.03
N SER A 156 -1.30 12.17 -4.15
CA SER A 156 -0.07 12.86 -4.52
C SER A 156 -0.05 13.11 -6.04
N ASN A 157 1.00 13.76 -6.54
CA ASN A 157 1.30 13.87 -7.96
C ASN A 157 2.69 13.26 -8.24
N PHE A 158 2.93 12.89 -9.50
CA PHE A 158 4.16 12.20 -9.88
C PHE A 158 5.43 13.02 -9.61
N ASP A 159 5.40 14.35 -9.74
CA ASP A 159 6.57 15.20 -9.49
C ASP A 159 6.98 15.19 -8.00
N LYS A 160 6.00 15.37 -7.11
CA LYS A 160 6.20 15.30 -5.65
C LYS A 160 6.65 13.90 -5.22
N ALA A 161 6.00 12.88 -5.77
CA ALA A 161 6.34 11.48 -5.52
C ALA A 161 7.78 11.16 -5.96
N PHE A 162 8.15 11.58 -7.17
CA PHE A 162 9.49 11.36 -7.68
C PHE A 162 10.55 12.07 -6.84
N LYS A 163 10.28 13.33 -6.44
CA LYS A 163 11.19 14.05 -5.53
C LYS A 163 11.47 13.24 -4.26
N LYS A 164 10.41 12.75 -3.59
CA LYS A 164 10.54 11.93 -2.38
C LYS A 164 11.30 10.61 -2.64
N LEU A 165 11.10 9.97 -3.78
CA LEU A 165 11.84 8.77 -4.18
C LEU A 165 13.33 9.08 -4.41
N SER A 166 13.63 10.16 -5.12
CA SER A 166 15.00 10.54 -5.46
C SER A 166 15.84 10.89 -4.22
N GLU A 167 15.23 11.50 -3.20
CA GLU A 167 15.87 11.80 -1.91
C GLU A 167 16.27 10.54 -1.13
N SER A 168 15.74 9.37 -1.47
CA SER A 168 16.06 8.09 -0.84
C SER A 168 17.25 7.35 -1.47
N VAL A 169 17.77 7.83 -2.62
CA VAL A 169 18.81 7.16 -3.42
C VAL A 169 20.07 8.04 -3.51
N ASN A 170 21.23 7.53 -3.03
CA ASN A 170 22.43 8.34 -2.77
C ASN A 170 23.61 8.20 -3.77
N VAL A 171 23.39 7.87 -5.06
CA VAL A 171 24.50 7.79 -6.06
C VAL A 171 24.09 8.44 -7.40
N GLU A 172 24.97 9.22 -8.03
CA GLU A 172 24.66 9.91 -9.31
C GLU A 172 24.32 8.93 -10.45
N GLU A 173 25.06 7.83 -10.62
CA GLU A 173 24.75 6.79 -11.62
C GLU A 173 23.39 6.12 -11.35
N SER A 174 22.95 6.06 -10.08
CA SER A 174 21.63 5.56 -9.75
C SER A 174 20.53 6.59 -9.94
N GLN A 175 20.84 7.89 -10.06
CA GLN A 175 19.84 8.93 -10.33
C GLN A 175 19.34 8.89 -11.79
N GLU A 176 20.22 8.76 -12.79
CA GLU A 176 19.77 8.67 -14.19
C GLU A 176 18.97 7.39 -14.43
N ALA A 177 19.46 6.25 -13.92
CA ALA A 177 18.74 4.99 -13.98
C ALA A 177 17.37 5.07 -13.27
N LEU A 178 17.30 5.75 -12.13
CA LEU A 178 16.04 5.97 -11.39
C LEU A 178 15.07 6.87 -12.16
N VAL A 179 15.56 7.97 -12.76
CA VAL A 179 14.74 8.85 -13.61
C VAL A 179 14.15 8.05 -14.77
N ASN A 180 14.99 7.30 -15.50
CA ASN A 180 14.56 6.51 -16.64
C ASN A 180 13.55 5.42 -16.23
N LEU A 181 13.84 4.69 -15.15
CA LEU A 181 12.92 3.70 -14.60
C LEU A 181 11.58 4.34 -14.22
N PHE A 182 11.61 5.50 -13.58
CA PHE A 182 10.41 6.18 -13.13
C PHE A 182 9.57 6.68 -14.29
N GLU A 183 10.16 7.46 -15.21
CA GLU A 183 9.44 8.09 -16.32
C GLU A 183 8.99 7.07 -17.38
N MET A 184 9.76 6.01 -17.61
CA MET A 184 9.46 5.04 -18.67
C MET A 184 8.59 3.87 -18.21
N LEU A 185 8.58 3.55 -16.91
CA LEU A 185 7.91 2.36 -16.40
C LEU A 185 6.97 2.66 -15.23
N ILE A 186 7.49 3.17 -14.10
CA ILE A 186 6.71 3.31 -12.86
C ILE A 186 5.55 4.29 -13.02
N LYS A 187 5.82 5.47 -13.58
CA LYS A 187 4.80 6.51 -13.80
C LYS A 187 3.78 6.07 -14.85
N PRO A 188 4.16 5.56 -16.04
CA PRO A 188 3.19 5.01 -16.99
C PRO A 188 2.34 3.85 -16.43
N ALA A 189 2.92 2.94 -15.64
CA ALA A 189 2.17 1.88 -14.96
C ALA A 189 1.18 2.45 -13.92
N GLY A 190 1.61 3.45 -13.15
CA GLY A 190 0.75 4.23 -12.26
C GLY A 190 -0.40 4.92 -12.99
N GLN A 191 -0.14 5.49 -14.17
CA GLN A 191 -1.16 6.11 -15.02
C GLN A 191 -2.14 5.07 -15.58
N TYR A 192 -1.66 3.90 -15.96
CA TYR A 192 -2.51 2.79 -16.39
C TYR A 192 -3.48 2.40 -15.27
N HIS A 193 -2.99 2.16 -14.04
CA HIS A 193 -3.85 1.88 -12.89
C HIS A 193 -4.87 2.99 -12.62
N LEU A 194 -4.45 4.26 -12.66
CA LEU A 194 -5.36 5.41 -12.48
C LEU A 194 -6.49 5.42 -13.51
N TYR A 195 -6.20 5.04 -14.76
CA TYR A 195 -7.16 5.02 -15.86
C TYR A 195 -8.06 3.77 -15.83
N ALA A 196 -7.47 2.60 -15.65
CA ALA A 196 -8.15 1.31 -15.75
C ALA A 196 -9.05 1.03 -14.54
N ASP A 197 -8.57 1.37 -13.33
CA ASP A 197 -9.23 0.96 -12.08
C ASP A 197 -9.97 2.09 -11.36
N ASP A 198 -9.84 3.34 -11.81
CA ASP A 198 -10.31 4.55 -11.10
C ASP A 198 -10.15 4.43 -9.56
N PRO A 199 -8.93 4.25 -9.06
CA PRO A 199 -8.71 3.95 -7.64
C PRO A 199 -9.14 5.11 -6.74
N ILE A 200 -9.14 6.34 -7.27
CA ILE A 200 -9.68 7.51 -6.61
C ILE A 200 -11.19 7.36 -6.46
N GLY A 201 -11.92 7.02 -7.54
CA GLY A 201 -13.36 6.76 -7.57
C GLY A 201 -13.82 5.53 -6.79
N ASN A 202 -12.97 4.52 -6.65
CA ASN A 202 -13.25 3.28 -5.92
C ASN A 202 -12.81 3.28 -4.45
N SER A 203 -12.01 4.27 -4.01
CA SER A 203 -11.66 4.41 -2.59
C SER A 203 -12.76 5.01 -1.72
N ARG A 204 -12.94 4.56 -0.49
CA ARG A 204 -13.95 5.14 0.42
C ARG A 204 -13.59 6.56 0.89
N SER A 205 -12.30 6.85 1.02
CA SER A 205 -11.79 8.18 1.35
C SER A 205 -10.56 8.55 0.54
N ILE A 206 -10.20 9.84 0.62
CA ILE A 206 -8.95 10.35 0.09
C ILE A 206 -8.18 11.03 1.23
N TYR A 207 -6.91 10.69 1.37
CA TYR A 207 -5.97 11.37 2.24
C TYR A 207 -5.16 12.38 1.42
N LEU A 208 -5.05 13.61 1.90
CA LEU A 208 -4.18 14.64 1.34
C LEU A 208 -3.50 15.35 2.50
N GLU A 209 -2.21 15.14 2.70
CA GLU A 209 -1.49 15.85 3.76
C GLU A 209 -1.53 17.36 3.49
N ALA A 210 -1.98 18.11 4.49
CA ALA A 210 -1.90 19.57 4.43
C ALA A 210 -0.43 19.97 4.36
N GLU A 211 -0.08 20.84 3.41
CA GLU A 211 1.26 21.44 3.42
C GLU A 211 1.42 22.20 4.75
N PRO A 212 2.57 22.09 5.43
CA PRO A 212 2.81 22.88 6.62
C PRO A 212 2.63 24.35 6.22
N THR A 213 1.74 25.05 6.93
CA THR A 213 1.65 26.51 6.82
C THR A 213 3.03 27.05 7.20
N THR A 214 3.76 27.54 6.21
CA THR A 214 4.91 28.40 6.45
C THR A 214 4.32 29.67 7.05
N ASP A 215 4.22 29.72 8.38
CA ASP A 215 4.02 30.97 9.09
C ASP A 215 5.27 31.82 8.80
N GLU A 216 5.08 32.87 8.01
CA GLU A 216 6.04 33.97 7.80
C GLU A 216 6.26 34.78 9.08
#